data_AF-A0A974AS47-F1
#
_entry.id   AF-A0A974AS47-F1
#
_cell.length_a   1.000
_cell.length_b   1.000
_cell.length_c   1.000
_cell.angle_alpha   90.00
_cell.angle_beta   90.00
_cell.angle_gamma   90.00
#
_symmetry.space_group_name_H-M   'P 1'
#
loop_
_entity.id
_entity.type
_entity.pdbx_description
1 polymer ?
#
loop_
_entity_poly.entity_id
_entity_poly.type
_entity_poly.pdbx_seq_one_letter_code
_entity_poly.pdbx_strand_id
1 'polypeptide(L)' 'MNRWIAFVAGLLLAMPAFSLSVTFINPGKSDEAYWVAVAEAMKAAAESLGIALEMRFVERDHPRMLA' A
#
# COMPACT_ATOMS: atom_id res chain seq x y z
N MET A 1 21.38 34.26 14.14
CA MET A 1 20.69 33.83 12.90
C MET A 1 20.77 32.31 12.70
N ASN A 2 21.97 31.70 12.74
CA ASN A 2 22.19 30.30 12.37
C ASN A 2 21.49 29.24 13.25
N ARG A 3 21.27 29.51 14.54
CA ARG A 3 20.61 28.56 15.47
C ARG A 3 19.12 28.37 15.16
N TRP A 4 18.44 29.44 14.75
CA TRP A 4 17.03 29.38 14.36
C TRP A 4 16.84 28.65 13.03
N ILE A 5 17.75 28.87 12.08
CA ILE A 5 17.77 28.14 10.80
C ILE A 5 17.94 26.63 11.06
N ALA A 6 18.91 26.25 11.89
CA ALA A 6 19.13 24.84 12.25
C ALA A 6 17.92 24.23 12.96
N PHE A 7 17.27 24.98 13.84
CA PHE A 7 16.07 24.53 14.56
C PHE A 7 14.87 24.31 13.62
N VAL A 8 14.61 25.26 12.70
CA VAL A 8 13.54 25.14 11.71
C VAL A 8 13.81 24.01 10.72
N ALA A 9 15.05 23.85 10.26
CA ALA A 9 15.44 22.73 9.39
C ALA A 9 15.25 21.37 10.09
N GLY A 10 15.60 21.28 11.38
CA GLY A 10 15.35 20.08 12.19
C GLY A 10 13.86 19.75 12.32
N LEU A 11 13.00 20.75 12.51
CA LEU A 11 11.55 20.56 12.57
C LEU A 11 10.96 20.09 11.23
N LEU A 12 11.44 20.63 10.10
CA LEU A 12 10.98 20.22 8.77
C LEU A 12 11.39 18.78 8.42
N LEU A 13 12.59 18.35 8.84
CA LEU A 13 13.07 16.98 8.62
C LEU A 13 12.39 15.95 9.53
N ALA A 14 11.82 16.37 10.65
CA ALA A 14 11.10 15.50 11.58
C ALA A 14 9.63 15.30 11.20
N MET A 15 9.16 15.86 10.07
CA MET A 15 7.78 15.67 9.64
C MET A 15 7.52 14.21 9.25
N PRO A 16 6.41 13.62 9.71
CA PRO A 16 6.05 12.25 9.32
C PRO A 16 5.76 12.20 7.82
N ALA A 17 6.33 11.21 7.14
CA ALA A 17 5.97 10.90 5.76
C ALA A 17 4.62 10.17 5.74
N PHE A 18 3.60 10.79 5.15
CA PHE A 18 2.33 10.12 4.89
C PHE A 18 2.42 9.37 3.57
N SER A 19 2.25 8.04 3.62
CA SER A 19 2.08 7.19 2.44
C SER A 19 0.63 6.71 2.39
N LEU A 20 0.06 6.67 1.18
CA LEU A 20 -1.24 6.05 0.96
C LEU A 20 -1.12 4.54 1.18
N SER A 21 -2.00 3.98 2.01
CA SER A 21 -2.09 2.54 2.22
C SER A 21 -3.43 2.01 1.72
N VAL A 22 -3.37 0.88 1.01
CA VAL A 22 -4.53 0.23 0.39
C VAL A 22 -4.48 -1.26 0.69
N THR A 23 -5.60 -1.82 1.14
CA THR A 23 -5.81 -3.27 1.17
C THR A 23 -6.68 -3.68 -0.01
N PHE A 24 -6.13 -4.52 -0.89
CA PHE A 24 -6.87 -5.12 -2.00
C PHE A 24 -7.42 -6.48 -1.59
N ILE A 25 -8.75 -6.57 -1.48
CA ILE A 25 -9.48 -7.83 -1.24
C ILE A 25 -9.76 -8.47 -2.59
N ASN A 26 -8.92 -9.43 -2.96
CA ASN A 26 -9.02 -10.20 -4.19
C ASN A 26 -10.04 -11.36 -4.00
N PRO A 27 -11.17 -11.39 -4.73
CA PRO A 27 -12.19 -12.43 -4.59
C PRO A 27 -11.74 -13.79 -5.15
N GLY A 28 -10.65 -13.83 -5.92
CA GLY A 28 -10.11 -15.00 -6.55
C GLY A 28 -9.42 -15.99 -5.64
N LYS A 29 -8.98 -17.10 -6.23
CA LYS A 29 -8.00 -17.98 -5.62
C LYS A 29 -6.58 -17.49 -5.88
N SER A 30 -5.69 -17.75 -4.93
CA SER A 30 -4.27 -17.40 -5.03
C SER A 30 -3.52 -18.12 -6.15
N ASP A 31 -4.10 -19.20 -6.70
CA ASP A 31 -3.58 -19.99 -7.82
C ASP A 31 -4.39 -19.83 -9.13
N GLU A 32 -5.40 -18.96 -9.15
CA GLU A 32 -6.22 -18.71 -10.34
C GLU A 32 -5.52 -17.71 -11.27
N ALA A 33 -5.12 -18.15 -12.48
CA ALA A 33 -4.27 -17.39 -13.40
C ALA A 33 -4.75 -15.94 -13.64
N TYR A 34 -6.07 -15.73 -13.78
CA TYR A 34 -6.64 -14.39 -13.93
C TYR A 34 -6.35 -13.51 -12.70
N TRP A 35 -6.56 -14.02 -11.49
CA TRP A 35 -6.39 -13.24 -10.26
C TRP A 35 -4.94 -13.08 -9.85
N VAL A 36 -4.06 -14.00 -10.26
CA VAL A 36 -2.60 -13.82 -10.20
C VAL A 36 -2.19 -12.65 -11.09
N ALA A 37 -2.66 -12.58 -12.33
CA ALA A 37 -2.34 -11.47 -13.23
C ALA A 37 -2.86 -10.11 -12.70
N VAL A 38 -4.07 -10.09 -12.14
CA VAL A 38 -4.61 -8.88 -11.49
C VAL A 38 -3.76 -8.48 -10.28
N ALA A 39 -3.35 -9.44 -9.46
CA ALA A 39 -2.49 -9.20 -8.31
C ALA A 39 -1.14 -8.59 -8.69
N GLU A 40 -0.50 -9.14 -9.73
CA GLU A 40 0.77 -8.61 -10.25
C GLU A 40 0.62 -7.18 -10.78
N ALA A 41 -0.47 -6.89 -11.50
CA ALA A 41 -0.75 -5.54 -12.00
C ALA A 41 -0.95 -4.54 -10.85
N MET A 42 -1.69 -4.91 -9.80
CA MET A 42 -1.89 -4.06 -8.62
C MET A 42 -0.58 -3.82 -7.87
N LYS A 43 0.28 -4.85 -7.74
CA LYS A 43 1.60 -4.72 -7.11
C LYS A 43 2.49 -3.75 -7.88
N ALA A 44 2.57 -3.89 -9.21
CA ALA A 44 3.36 -2.99 -10.05
C ALA A 44 2.86 -1.54 -9.99
N ALA A 45 1.54 -1.33 -9.98
CA ALA A 45 0.95 -0.01 -9.83
C ALA A 45 1.25 0.61 -8.46
N ALA A 46 1.14 -0.18 -7.37
CA ALA A 46 1.44 0.30 -6.03
C ALA A 46 2.90 0.71 -5.86
N GLU A 47 3.83 -0.07 -6.41
CA GLU A 47 5.26 0.25 -6.42
C GLU A 47 5.53 1.57 -7.16
N SER A 48 4.96 1.73 -8.36
CA SER A 48 5.09 2.95 -9.17
C SER A 48 4.54 4.20 -8.46
N LEU A 49 3.48 4.04 -7.68
CA LEU A 49 2.79 5.15 -7.00
C LEU A 49 3.27 5.41 -5.56
N GLY A 50 4.19 4.59 -5.03
CA GLY A 50 4.60 4.69 -3.62
C GLY A 50 3.49 4.35 -2.63
N ILE A 51 2.56 3.48 -3.02
CA ILE A 51 1.42 3.02 -2.22
C ILE A 51 1.83 1.78 -1.43
N ALA A 52 1.59 1.78 -0.13
CA ALA A 52 1.70 0.58 0.70
C ALA A 52 0.49 -0.35 0.42
N LEU A 53 0.72 -1.42 -0.34
CA LEU A 53 -0.31 -2.38 -0.72
C LEU A 53 -0.28 -3.65 0.15
N GLU A 54 -1.41 -3.97 0.77
CA GLU A 54 -1.70 -5.29 1.33
C GLU A 54 -2.61 -6.07 0.38
N MET A 55 -2.28 -7.33 0.11
CA MET A 55 -3.09 -8.20 -0.74
C MET A 55 -3.71 -9.34 0.06
N ARG A 56 -5.03 -9.49 -0.03
CA ARG A 56 -5.77 -10.59 0.60
C ARG A 56 -6.59 -11.33 -0.43
N PHE A 57 -6.28 -12.60 -0.65
CA PHE A 57 -7.14 -13.51 -1.42
C PHE A 57 -8.18 -14.09 -0.48
N VAL A 58 -9.45 -14.05 -0.88
CA VAL A 58 -10.54 -14.71 -0.14
C VAL A 58 -10.91 -16.08 -0.70
N GLU A 59 -10.15 -16.60 -1.67
CA GLU A 59 -10.25 -17.98 -2.14
C GLU A 59 -11.64 -18.36 -2.66
N ARG A 60 -12.33 -17.43 -3.33
CA ARG A 60 -13.75 -17.56 -3.77
C ARG A 60 -14.73 -17.82 -2.62
N ASP A 61 -14.32 -17.65 -1.37
CA ASP A 61 -15.15 -17.70 -0.17
C ASP A 61 -15.67 -16.29 0.15
N HIS A 62 -16.75 -15.90 -0.53
CA HIS A 62 -17.34 -14.56 -0.44
C HIS A 62 -17.60 -14.06 1.00
N PRO A 63 -18.08 -14.88 1.94
CA PRO A 63 -18.17 -14.51 3.36
C PRO A 63 -16.89 -13.92 3.97
N ARG A 64 -15.70 -14.37 3.54
CA ARG A 64 -14.42 -13.86 4.07
C ARG A 64 -14.08 -12.43 3.64
N MET A 65 -14.82 -11.83 2.70
CA MET A 65 -14.58 -10.44 2.29
C MET A 65 -14.96 -9.41 3.36
N LEU A 66 -15.80 -9.78 4.33
CA LEU A 66 -16.29 -8.89 5.38
C LEU A 66 -15.53 -9.01 6.71
N ALA A 67 -14.53 -9.90 6.77
CA ALA A 67 -13.79 -10.25 7.98
C ALA A 67 -12.48 -9.46 8.13
#